data_AF-A0A7C0TYD5-F1
#
_entry.id   AF-A0A7C0TYD5-F1
#
_cell.length_a   1.000
_cell.length_b   1.000
_cell.length_c   1.000
_cell.angle_alpha   90.00
_cell.angle_beta   90.00
_cell.angle_gamma   90.00
#
_symmetry.space_group_name_H-M   'P 1'
#
loop_
_entity.id
_entity.type
_entity.pdbx_description
1 polymer ?
#
loop_
_entity_poly.entity_id
_entity_poly.type
_entity_poly.pdbx_seq_one_letter_code
_entity_poly.pdbx_strand_id
1 'polypeptide(L)'
;MSEIPRYLQEGYLSVEELKKYVGLPSEERLRERPVAVPECPQEIPCTPCKEICPTNAVLMEHPNAIPKVDYEKCIGCSLCVQICPGLAFFMVQYIGDKARVTMPHEILPLPKVGEEVILLNRVGKEVGKGKVVTVIPRDKSKGDTPIITVEMPIELAWEVRAVKVVRG
;
A
#
# COMPACT_ATOMS: atom_id res chain seq x y z
N MET A 1 -25.64 19.46 5.82
CA MET A 1 -24.65 19.04 4.82
C MET A 1 -23.54 18.37 5.60
N SER A 2 -23.28 17.08 5.37
CA SER A 2 -22.10 16.44 5.94
C SER A 2 -20.87 17.21 5.47
N GLU A 3 -19.98 17.54 6.40
CA GLU A 3 -18.71 18.18 6.09
C GLU A 3 -17.91 17.26 5.16
N ILE A 4 -17.42 17.79 4.04
CA ILE A 4 -16.62 17.02 3.08
C ILE A 4 -15.36 16.54 3.81
N PRO A 5 -15.05 15.22 3.84
CA PRO A 5 -13.84 14.71 4.47
C PRO A 5 -12.57 15.41 3.98
N ARG A 6 -11.64 15.69 4.89
CA ARG A 6 -10.40 16.41 4.61
C ARG A 6 -9.59 15.76 3.48
N TYR A 7 -9.45 14.43 3.46
CA TYR A 7 -8.75 13.73 2.38
C TYR A 7 -9.34 13.98 0.97
N LEU A 8 -10.65 14.28 0.86
CA LEU A 8 -11.27 14.66 -0.42
C LEU A 8 -10.98 16.10 -0.81
N GLN A 9 -10.68 16.97 0.16
CA GLN A 9 -10.27 18.36 -0.08
C GLN A 9 -8.78 18.44 -0.43
N GLU A 10 -7.93 17.66 0.24
CA GLU A 10 -6.47 17.71 0.08
C GLU A 10 -5.93 16.72 -0.96
N GLY A 11 -6.69 15.68 -1.31
CA GLY A 11 -6.30 14.68 -2.30
C GLY A 11 -5.37 13.58 -1.76
N TYR A 12 -5.17 13.48 -0.45
CA TYR A 12 -4.41 12.40 0.19
C TYR A 12 -4.91 12.12 1.61
N LEU A 13 -4.54 10.95 2.15
CA LEU A 13 -4.91 10.53 3.50
C LEU A 13 -3.80 10.82 4.51
N SER A 14 -4.16 11.40 5.65
CA SER A 14 -3.27 11.45 6.81
C SER A 14 -3.21 10.09 7.54
N VAL A 15 -2.20 9.88 8.38
CA VAL A 15 -2.09 8.64 9.18
C VAL A 15 -3.24 8.53 10.18
N GLU A 16 -3.72 9.65 10.70
CA GLU A 16 -4.89 9.72 11.58
C GLU A 16 -6.17 9.32 10.83
N GLU A 17 -6.35 9.79 9.59
CA GLU A 17 -7.47 9.38 8.73
C GLU A 17 -7.40 7.89 8.38
N LEU A 18 -6.21 7.36 8.09
CA LEU A 18 -6.04 5.92 7.89
C LEU A 18 -6.44 5.11 9.12
N LYS A 19 -5.98 5.54 10.31
CA LYS A 19 -6.36 4.90 11.57
C LYS A 19 -7.87 4.95 11.79
N LYS A 20 -8.51 6.06 11.45
CA LYS A 20 -9.96 6.27 11.58
C LYS A 20 -10.77 5.41 10.60
N TYR A 21 -10.46 5.48 9.30
CA TYR A 21 -11.29 4.89 8.25
C TYR A 21 -10.94 3.45 7.94
N VAL A 22 -9.69 3.04 8.13
CA VAL A 22 -9.20 1.71 7.75
C VAL A 22 -8.95 0.87 8.99
N GLY A 23 -8.36 1.47 10.03
CA GLY A 23 -7.73 0.73 11.12
C GLY A 23 -6.31 0.33 10.72
N LEU A 24 -5.41 0.24 11.68
CA LEU A 24 -4.02 -0.17 11.44
C LEU A 24 -3.73 -1.49 12.15
N PRO A 25 -2.90 -2.37 11.57
CA PRO A 25 -2.44 -3.58 12.23
C PRO A 25 -1.59 -3.23 13.47
N SER A 26 -1.55 -4.13 14.44
CA SER A 26 -0.63 -4.02 15.58
C SER A 26 0.82 -4.16 15.11
N GLU A 27 1.76 -3.63 15.90
CA GLU A 27 3.19 -3.82 15.62
C GLU A 27 3.60 -5.30 15.65
N GLU A 28 3.04 -6.08 16.57
CA GLU A 28 3.24 -7.52 16.65
C GLU A 28 2.88 -8.16 15.30
N ARG A 29 1.69 -7.84 14.79
CA ARG A 29 1.25 -8.36 13.50
C ARG A 29 2.17 -7.92 12.36
N LEU A 30 2.61 -6.67 12.33
CA LEU A 30 3.54 -6.16 11.30
C LEU A 30 4.89 -6.91 11.30
N ARG A 31 5.33 -7.43 12.45
CA ARG A 31 6.59 -8.17 12.59
C ARG A 31 6.49 -9.62 12.12
N GLU A 32 5.30 -10.22 12.12
CA GLU A 32 5.13 -11.61 11.69
C GLU A 32 5.35 -11.81 10.18
N ARG A 33 4.68 -11.01 9.36
CA ARG A 33 4.71 -11.09 7.89
C ARG A 33 4.05 -9.84 7.27
N PRO A 34 4.25 -9.56 5.97
CA PRO A 34 3.55 -8.47 5.31
C PRO A 34 2.03 -8.55 5.46
N VAL A 35 1.39 -7.40 5.68
CA VAL A 35 -0.06 -7.31 5.83
C VAL A 35 -0.62 -6.22 4.93
N ALA A 36 -1.79 -6.47 4.35
CA ALA A 36 -2.46 -5.55 3.44
C ALA A 36 -3.11 -4.40 4.21
N VAL A 37 -2.85 -3.17 3.79
CA VAL A 37 -3.47 -1.95 4.29
C VAL A 37 -4.25 -1.30 3.13
N PRO A 38 -5.60 -1.30 3.18
CA PRO A 38 -6.42 -0.69 2.14
C PRO A 38 -6.59 0.80 2.40
N GLU A 39 -5.76 1.66 1.81
CA GLU A 39 -5.91 3.13 1.85
C GLU A 39 -7.05 3.62 0.94
N CYS A 40 -8.23 2.98 1.04
CA CYS A 40 -9.41 3.22 0.22
C CYS A 40 -10.63 3.53 1.11
N PRO A 41 -10.80 4.79 1.56
CA PRO A 41 -11.81 5.20 2.54
C PRO A 41 -13.15 5.61 1.90
N GLN A 42 -13.39 5.26 0.63
CA GLN A 42 -14.55 5.72 -0.13
C GLN A 42 -15.55 4.59 -0.39
N GLU A 43 -16.84 4.92 -0.34
CA GLU A 43 -17.92 3.98 -0.65
C GLU A 43 -18.21 3.89 -2.16
N ILE A 44 -17.28 3.31 -2.91
CA ILE A 44 -17.35 3.17 -4.37
C ILE A 44 -17.74 1.74 -4.78
N PRO A 45 -18.47 1.54 -5.89
CA PRO A 45 -18.88 0.20 -6.34
C PRO A 45 -17.69 -0.59 -6.92
N CYS A 46 -16.80 -1.09 -6.06
CA CYS A 46 -15.52 -1.70 -6.42
C CYS A 46 -15.17 -2.88 -5.51
N THR A 47 -15.21 -4.11 -6.03
CA THR A 47 -14.94 -5.37 -5.32
C THR A 47 -13.67 -6.18 -5.72
N PRO A 48 -12.79 -5.78 -6.66
CA PRO A 48 -11.64 -6.62 -7.07
C PRO A 48 -10.74 -7.08 -5.91
N CYS A 49 -10.51 -6.23 -4.90
CA CYS A 49 -9.67 -6.56 -3.76
C CYS A 49 -10.25 -7.68 -2.88
N LYS A 50 -11.59 -7.74 -2.76
CA LYS A 50 -12.32 -8.79 -2.07
C LYS A 50 -12.29 -10.09 -2.87
N GLU A 51 -12.58 -10.00 -4.16
CA GLU A 51 -12.69 -11.17 -5.05
C GLU A 51 -11.36 -11.88 -5.27
N ILE A 52 -10.25 -11.14 -5.35
CA ILE A 52 -8.93 -11.75 -5.55
C ILE A 52 -8.36 -12.41 -4.29
N CYS A 53 -8.92 -12.11 -3.10
CA CYS A 53 -8.31 -12.50 -1.83
C CYS A 53 -8.47 -14.01 -1.59
N PRO A 54 -7.39 -14.81 -1.62
CA PRO A 54 -7.51 -16.27 -1.54
C PRO A 54 -7.90 -16.77 -0.15
N THR A 55 -7.76 -15.91 0.88
CA THR A 55 -8.06 -16.26 2.28
C THR A 55 -9.30 -15.56 2.81
N ASN A 56 -10.03 -14.81 1.97
CA ASN A 56 -11.17 -13.99 2.39
C ASN A 56 -10.83 -13.03 3.55
N ALA A 57 -9.59 -12.54 3.59
CA ALA A 57 -9.13 -11.57 4.58
C ALA A 57 -9.69 -10.17 4.30
N VAL A 58 -10.01 -9.83 3.04
CA VAL A 58 -10.65 -8.56 2.69
C VAL A 58 -12.16 -8.67 2.88
N LEU A 59 -12.68 -7.89 3.82
CA LEU A 59 -14.08 -7.86 4.23
C LEU A 59 -14.77 -6.63 3.66
N MET A 60 -15.94 -6.83 3.04
CA MET A 60 -16.86 -5.77 2.60
C MET A 60 -18.29 -6.28 2.79
N GLU A 61 -19.13 -5.52 3.49
CA GLU A 61 -20.53 -5.88 3.77
C GLU A 61 -21.41 -5.86 2.51
N HIS A 62 -21.14 -4.90 1.62
CA HIS A 62 -21.79 -4.74 0.31
C HIS A 62 -20.76 -4.26 -0.72
N PRO A 63 -21.08 -4.26 -2.04
CA PRO A 63 -20.13 -3.89 -3.10
C PRO A 63 -19.54 -2.48 -2.99
N ASN A 64 -20.25 -1.58 -2.29
CA ASN A 64 -19.81 -0.20 -2.03
C ASN A 64 -19.11 -0.02 -0.68
N ALA A 65 -19.01 -1.04 0.18
CA ALA A 65 -18.49 -0.85 1.52
C ALA A 65 -16.98 -0.57 1.51
N ILE A 66 -16.50 0.25 2.44
CA ILE A 66 -15.06 0.47 2.64
C ILE A 66 -14.39 -0.89 2.96
N PRO A 67 -13.36 -1.32 2.20
CA PRO A 67 -12.70 -2.58 2.46
C PRO A 67 -11.98 -2.56 3.81
N LYS A 68 -12.25 -3.58 4.62
CA LYS A 68 -11.52 -3.87 5.86
C LYS A 68 -10.67 -5.11 5.68
N VAL A 69 -9.55 -5.22 6.39
CA VAL A 69 -8.71 -6.42 6.35
C VAL A 69 -8.71 -7.07 7.71
N ASP A 70 -9.11 -8.34 7.74
CA ASP A 70 -8.80 -9.27 8.82
C ASP A 70 -7.30 -9.60 8.76
N TYR A 71 -6.52 -8.93 9.62
CA TYR A 71 -5.07 -9.02 9.57
C TYR A 71 -4.53 -10.41 9.92
N GLU A 72 -5.27 -11.18 10.73
CA GLU A 72 -4.90 -12.55 11.11
C GLU A 72 -5.03 -13.51 9.93
N LYS A 73 -6.05 -13.32 9.08
CA LYS A 73 -6.23 -14.11 7.85
C LYS A 73 -5.36 -13.65 6.68
N CYS A 74 -4.80 -12.44 6.76
CA CYS A 74 -3.99 -11.90 5.68
C CYS A 74 -2.63 -12.62 5.60
N ILE A 75 -2.39 -13.32 4.50
CA ILE A 75 -1.14 -14.09 4.29
C ILE A 75 -0.01 -13.29 3.62
N GLY A 76 -0.23 -12.01 3.31
CA GLY A 76 0.83 -11.16 2.76
C GLY A 76 1.12 -11.35 1.26
N CYS A 77 0.18 -11.90 0.47
CA CYS A 77 0.43 -12.29 -0.93
C CYS A 77 0.48 -11.14 -1.97
N SER A 78 0.15 -9.91 -1.59
CA SER A 78 0.12 -8.72 -2.46
C SER A 78 -0.83 -8.76 -3.66
N LEU A 79 -1.73 -9.75 -3.77
CA LEU A 79 -2.70 -9.82 -4.87
C LEU A 79 -3.66 -8.61 -4.90
N CYS A 80 -4.06 -8.13 -3.72
CA CYS A 80 -4.88 -6.93 -3.59
C CYS A 80 -4.17 -5.66 -4.09
N VAL A 81 -2.84 -5.58 -3.94
CA VAL A 81 -2.04 -4.47 -4.49
C VAL A 81 -2.01 -4.55 -6.01
N GLN A 82 -1.85 -5.76 -6.57
CA GLN A 82 -1.76 -5.98 -8.01
C GLN A 82 -3.08 -5.68 -8.75
N ILE A 83 -4.22 -6.06 -8.17
CA ILE A 83 -5.52 -5.95 -8.85
C ILE A 83 -6.22 -4.60 -8.63
N CYS A 84 -5.78 -3.79 -7.67
CA CYS A 84 -6.52 -2.59 -7.28
C CYS A 84 -6.49 -1.54 -8.40
N PRO A 85 -7.64 -1.19 -9.03
CA PRO A 85 -7.66 -0.17 -10.08
C PRO A 85 -7.39 1.24 -9.56
N GLY A 86 -7.61 1.46 -8.25
CA GLY A 86 -7.36 2.74 -7.59
C GLY A 86 -5.97 2.86 -6.95
N LEU A 87 -5.09 1.86 -7.13
CA LEU A 87 -3.72 1.86 -6.58
C LEU A 87 -3.65 2.10 -5.06
N ALA A 88 -4.73 1.74 -4.34
CA ALA A 88 -4.96 2.14 -2.96
C ALA A 88 -4.55 1.09 -1.92
N PHE A 89 -4.03 -0.07 -2.34
CA PHE A 89 -3.57 -1.11 -1.44
C PHE A 89 -2.05 -1.07 -1.30
N PHE A 90 -1.58 -1.20 -0.06
CA PHE A 90 -0.17 -1.30 0.28
C PHE A 90 0.06 -2.55 1.13
N MET A 91 1.25 -3.13 1.07
CA MET A 91 1.68 -4.09 2.08
C MET A 91 2.66 -3.42 3.02
N VAL A 92 2.55 -3.68 4.32
CA VAL A 92 3.51 -3.18 5.31
C VAL A 92 4.04 -4.36 6.12
N GLN A 93 5.34 -4.37 6.37
CA GLN A 93 6.03 -5.34 7.23
C GLN A 93 7.13 -4.65 8.02
N TYR A 94 7.33 -5.05 9.27
CA TYR A 94 8.49 -4.68 10.09
C TYR A 94 9.49 -5.83 10.16
N ILE A 95 10.78 -5.51 9.98
CA ILE A 95 11.89 -6.46 10.01
C ILE A 95 13.03 -5.82 10.81
N GLY A 96 13.15 -6.21 12.08
CA GLY A 96 14.09 -5.56 13.00
C GLY A 96 13.76 -4.07 13.18
N ASP A 97 14.71 -3.22 12.80
CA ASP A 97 14.67 -1.76 12.77
C ASP A 97 14.27 -1.17 11.41
N LYS A 98 13.87 -2.03 10.47
CA LYS A 98 13.44 -1.63 9.12
C LYS A 98 11.98 -1.93 8.87
N ALA A 99 11.44 -1.28 7.86
CA ALA A 99 10.15 -1.62 7.27
C ALA A 99 10.29 -1.97 5.79
N ARG A 100 9.37 -2.82 5.31
CA ARG A 100 9.14 -3.03 3.88
C ARG A 100 7.74 -2.59 3.52
N VAL A 101 7.65 -1.79 2.47
CA VAL A 101 6.37 -1.36 1.91
C VAL A 101 6.27 -1.86 0.46
N THR A 102 5.24 -2.63 0.16
CA THR A 102 4.87 -3.00 -1.22
C THR A 102 3.84 -2.01 -1.73
N MET A 103 4.06 -1.45 -2.92
CA MET A 103 3.23 -0.42 -3.52
C MET A 103 3.12 -0.62 -5.04
N PRO A 104 2.04 -0.14 -5.68
CA PRO A 104 1.98 0.01 -7.13
C PRO A 104 2.99 1.05 -7.62
N HIS A 105 3.46 0.89 -8.86
CA HIS A 105 4.43 1.81 -9.46
C HIS A 105 4.16 2.00 -10.96
N GLU A 106 3.70 3.21 -11.32
CA GLU A 106 3.29 3.57 -12.68
C GLU A 106 4.19 4.61 -13.35
N ILE A 107 5.40 4.80 -12.84
CA ILE A 107 6.34 5.80 -13.35
C ILE A 107 7.52 5.08 -14.01
N LEU A 108 8.06 5.64 -15.08
CA LEU A 108 9.28 5.16 -15.71
C LEU A 108 10.47 6.02 -15.26
N PRO A 109 11.69 5.46 -15.17
CA PRO A 109 12.02 4.05 -15.41
C PRO A 109 11.59 3.13 -14.26
N LEU A 110 11.25 1.87 -14.58
CA LEU A 110 10.98 0.86 -13.56
C LEU A 110 12.27 0.58 -12.76
N PRO A 111 12.25 0.62 -11.42
CA PRO A 111 13.43 0.31 -10.63
C PRO A 111 13.85 -1.16 -10.79
N LYS A 112 15.12 -1.43 -10.46
CA LYS A 112 15.71 -2.77 -10.41
C LYS A 112 15.83 -3.24 -8.97
N VAL A 113 15.72 -4.55 -8.75
CA VAL A 113 16.03 -5.14 -7.45
C VAL A 113 17.47 -4.77 -7.04
N GLY A 114 17.64 -4.32 -5.80
CA GLY A 114 18.89 -3.84 -5.23
C GLY A 114 19.15 -2.34 -5.39
N GLU A 115 18.34 -1.64 -6.18
CA GLU A 115 18.50 -0.20 -6.43
C GLU A 115 18.17 0.67 -5.22
N GLU A 116 18.98 1.71 -5.00
CA GLU A 116 18.62 2.82 -4.11
C GLU A 116 17.70 3.80 -4.83
N VAL A 117 16.59 4.16 -4.17
CA VAL A 117 15.58 5.10 -4.68
C VAL A 117 15.29 6.18 -3.65
N ILE A 118 14.85 7.35 -4.12
CA ILE A 118 14.32 8.37 -3.23
C ILE A 118 12.91 7.98 -2.82
N LEU A 119 12.61 8.05 -1.53
CA LEU A 119 11.31 7.75 -0.96
C LEU A 119 10.45 9.02 -0.98
N LEU A 120 9.22 8.88 -1.46
CA LEU A 120 8.25 9.97 -1.54
C LEU A 120 7.05 9.67 -0.64
N ASN A 121 6.57 10.68 0.07
CA ASN A 121 5.33 10.59 0.81
C ASN A 121 4.10 10.88 -0.06
N ARG A 122 2.91 10.87 0.55
CA ARG A 122 1.61 11.02 -0.14
C ARG A 122 1.43 12.37 -0.86
N VAL A 123 2.23 13.38 -0.53
CA VAL A 123 2.23 14.69 -1.23
C VAL A 123 3.39 14.83 -2.20
N GLY A 124 4.15 13.76 -2.45
CA GLY A 124 5.29 13.75 -3.35
C GLY A 124 6.56 14.40 -2.81
N LYS A 125 6.65 14.68 -1.50
CA LYS A 125 7.88 15.20 -0.88
C LYS A 125 8.88 14.08 -0.67
N GLU A 126 10.15 14.39 -0.87
CA GLU A 126 11.27 13.49 -0.57
C GLU A 126 11.43 13.37 0.94
N VAL A 127 11.39 12.13 1.46
CA VAL A 127 11.43 11.84 2.90
C VAL A 127 12.59 10.94 3.31
N GLY A 128 13.37 10.49 2.34
CA GLY A 128 14.55 9.67 2.61
C GLY A 128 14.97 8.84 1.41
N LYS A 129 15.78 7.81 1.70
CA LYS A 129 16.28 6.84 0.74
C LYS A 129 15.89 5.44 1.19
N GLY A 130 15.64 4.56 0.23
CA GLY A 130 15.36 3.16 0.50
C GLY A 130 15.88 2.26 -0.61
N LYS A 131 15.79 0.95 -0.38
CA LYS A 131 16.31 -0.07 -1.29
C LYS A 131 15.19 -0.91 -1.85
N VAL A 132 15.14 -1.05 -3.16
CA VAL A 132 14.16 -1.90 -3.85
C VAL A 132 14.54 -3.36 -3.61
N VAL A 133 13.64 -4.14 -3.02
CA VAL A 133 13.88 -5.56 -2.70
C VAL A 133 13.10 -6.51 -3.58
N THR A 134 12.01 -6.05 -4.19
CA THR A 134 11.20 -6.86 -5.11
C THR A 134 10.60 -5.97 -6.18
N VAL A 135 10.53 -6.48 -7.40
CA VAL A 135 9.85 -5.86 -8.54
C VAL A 135 9.06 -6.95 -9.23
N ILE A 136 7.75 -6.78 -9.32
CA ILE A 136 6.87 -7.60 -10.16
C ILE A 136 6.49 -6.73 -11.36
N PRO A 137 7.05 -6.99 -12.55
CA PRO A 137 6.74 -6.21 -13.74
C PRO A 137 5.30 -6.48 -14.21
N ARG A 138 4.79 -5.59 -15.07
CA ARG A 138 3.41 -5.64 -15.58
C ARG A 138 3.02 -7.00 -16.17
N ASP A 139 3.89 -7.60 -16.96
CA ASP A 139 3.66 -8.93 -17.60
C ASP A 139 3.53 -10.09 -16.60
N LYS A 140 3.92 -9.89 -15.34
CA LYS A 140 3.82 -10.88 -14.26
C LYS A 140 2.82 -10.50 -13.17
N SER A 141 2.26 -9.30 -13.24
CA SER A 141 1.24 -8.83 -12.30
C SER A 141 -0.12 -9.45 -12.64
N LYS A 142 -0.97 -9.60 -11.63
CA LYS A 142 -2.38 -9.98 -11.82
C LYS A 142 -3.26 -8.80 -12.25
N GLY A 143 -2.72 -7.58 -12.26
CA GLY A 143 -3.34 -6.41 -12.88
C GLY A 143 -2.38 -5.72 -13.85
N ASP A 144 -2.71 -4.49 -14.26
CA ASP A 144 -1.97 -3.75 -15.30
C ASP A 144 -0.80 -2.91 -14.77
N THR A 145 -0.57 -2.93 -13.46
CA THR A 145 0.41 -2.08 -12.79
C THR A 145 1.57 -2.91 -12.24
N PRO A 146 2.84 -2.53 -12.52
CA PRO A 146 3.98 -3.07 -11.81
C PRO A 146 3.85 -2.82 -10.30
N ILE A 147 4.30 -3.77 -9.50
CA ILE A 147 4.39 -3.57 -8.04
C ILE A 147 5.83 -3.70 -7.58
N ILE A 148 6.22 -2.85 -6.64
CA ILE A 148 7.56 -2.84 -6.08
C ILE A 148 7.47 -3.00 -4.57
N THR A 149 8.49 -3.60 -3.97
CA THR A 149 8.68 -3.59 -2.52
C THR A 149 9.96 -2.86 -2.21
N VAL A 150 9.90 -1.93 -1.25
CA VAL A 150 11.02 -1.07 -0.87
C VAL A 150 11.27 -1.23 0.63
N GLU A 151 12.53 -1.43 0.98
CA GLU A 151 13.02 -1.49 2.36
C GLU A 151 13.54 -0.12 2.78
N MET A 152 13.19 0.31 4.00
CA MET A 152 13.49 1.63 4.55
C MET A 152 13.60 1.58 6.09
N PRO A 153 14.11 2.62 6.75
CA PRO A 153 13.99 2.76 8.22
C PRO A 153 12.54 2.66 8.69
N ILE A 154 12.31 2.03 9.85
CA ILE A 154 10.97 1.70 10.34
C ILE A 154 10.06 2.94 10.54
N GLU A 155 10.65 4.08 10.90
CA GLU A 155 9.96 5.36 11.09
C GLU A 155 9.28 5.89 9.82
N LEU A 156 9.74 5.46 8.63
CA LEU A 156 9.18 5.89 7.34
C LEU A 156 8.02 5.01 6.84
N ALA A 157 7.71 3.90 7.52
CA ALA A 157 6.76 2.88 7.05
C ALA A 157 5.35 3.42 6.71
N TRP A 158 4.88 4.39 7.50
CA TRP A 158 3.56 4.99 7.34
C TRP A 158 3.56 6.24 6.47
N GLU A 159 4.74 6.78 6.16
CA GLU A 159 4.90 8.00 5.38
C GLU A 159 5.09 7.71 3.88
N VAL A 160 5.89 6.70 3.54
CA VAL A 160 6.33 6.42 2.17
C VAL A 160 5.24 5.73 1.35
N ARG A 161 4.85 6.33 0.23
CA ARG A 161 3.81 5.80 -0.68
C ARG A 161 4.17 5.86 -2.16
N ALA A 162 5.32 6.41 -2.50
CA ALA A 162 5.90 6.35 -3.84
C ALA A 162 7.43 6.37 -3.76
N VAL A 163 8.08 6.10 -4.89
CA VAL A 163 9.53 6.25 -5.03
C VAL A 163 9.90 6.93 -6.33
N LYS A 164 11.05 7.58 -6.33
CA LYS A 164 11.67 8.20 -7.50
C LYS A 164 13.00 7.52 -7.78
N VAL A 165 13.13 7.02 -9.01
CA VAL A 165 14.40 6.49 -9.54
C VAL A 165 15.31 7.66 -9.91
N VAL A 166 16.59 7.59 -9.49
CA VAL A 166 17.56 8.70 -9.63
C VAL A 166 18.52 8.48 -10.80
N ARG A 167 18.36 7.40 -11.55
CA ARG A 167 19.19 7.14 -12.73
C ARG A 167 18.74 8.05 -13.88
N GLY A 168 19.65 8.87 -14.38
CA GLY A 168 19.47 9.69 -15.59
C GLY A 168 19.44 8.84 -16.84
#